data_AF-A0A2J8RCS4-F1
#
_entry.id   AF-A0A2J8RCS4-F1
#
_cell.length_a   1.000
_cell.length_b   1.000
_cell.length_c   1.000
_cell.angle_alpha   90.00
_cell.angle_beta   90.00
_cell.angle_gamma   90.00
#
_symmetry.space_group_name_H-M   'P 1'
#
loop_
_entity.id
_entity.type
_entity.pdbx_description
1 polymer ?
#
loop_
_entity_poly.entity_id
_entity_poly.type
_entity_poly.pdbx_seq_one_letter_code
_entity_poly.pdbx_strand_id
1 'polypeptide(L)'
;MTDSKYFTTNKKGEIFELKAELNNEKKEKRKEAVKKVIAAMTVGKDVSSLFPDVVNCMQTDNLELKKLVYLYLMNYAKSQPDMAIMAVNSFVKDCEDPNPLIRALAVRTMGCIRVDKITEYLCEPLRKCLKD
;
A
#
# COMPACT_ATOMS: atom_id res chain seq x y z
N MET A 1 -20.53 -5.81 -11.21
CA MET A 1 -20.13 -7.00 -10.44
C MET A 1 -20.16 -6.61 -8.97
N THR A 2 -20.79 -7.40 -8.12
CA THR A 2 -21.07 -7.07 -6.70
C THR A 2 -19.83 -7.29 -5.82
N ASP A 3 -19.38 -6.24 -5.13
CA ASP A 3 -18.22 -6.25 -4.22
C ASP A 3 -18.40 -7.13 -2.96
N SER A 4 -19.62 -7.62 -2.72
CA SER A 4 -19.96 -8.50 -1.60
C SER A 4 -19.11 -9.78 -1.53
N LYS A 5 -18.53 -10.23 -2.67
CA LYS A 5 -17.67 -11.42 -2.74
C LYS A 5 -16.40 -11.34 -1.89
N TYR A 6 -15.97 -10.14 -1.50
CA TYR A 6 -14.72 -9.95 -0.74
C TYR A 6 -14.87 -10.07 0.78
N PHE A 7 -16.10 -10.08 1.29
CA PHE A 7 -16.36 -10.00 2.74
C PHE A 7 -16.83 -11.34 3.35
N THR A 8 -16.93 -12.40 2.56
CA THR A 8 -17.60 -13.66 2.95
C THR A 8 -16.66 -14.81 3.30
N THR A 9 -15.35 -14.67 3.15
CA THR A 9 -14.40 -15.77 3.30
C THR A 9 -13.82 -15.81 4.70
N ASN A 10 -13.90 -16.95 5.39
CA ASN A 10 -13.26 -17.21 6.69
C ASN A 10 -12.63 -18.62 6.65
N LYS A 11 -11.72 -18.86 5.70
CA LYS A 11 -11.09 -20.17 5.49
C LYS A 11 -9.65 -20.19 6.03
N LYS A 12 -9.30 -21.24 6.77
CA LYS A 12 -7.90 -21.53 7.11
C LYS A 12 -7.09 -21.73 5.82
N GLY A 13 -5.99 -20.99 5.65
CA GLY A 13 -5.14 -21.02 4.45
C GLY A 13 -5.25 -19.78 3.55
N GLU A 14 -6.22 -18.90 3.79
CA GLU A 14 -6.49 -17.71 2.96
C GLU A 14 -5.26 -16.78 2.85
N ILE A 15 -4.49 -16.58 3.92
CA ILE A 15 -3.27 -15.75 3.89
C ILE A 15 -2.22 -16.33 2.92
N PHE A 16 -2.06 -17.65 2.87
CA PHE A 16 -1.09 -18.30 1.98
C PHE A 16 -1.51 -18.13 0.51
N GLU A 17 -2.80 -18.32 0.22
CA GLU A 17 -3.35 -18.07 -1.12
C GLU A 17 -3.20 -16.61 -1.54
N LEU A 18 -3.51 -15.66 -0.64
CA LEU A 18 -3.33 -14.23 -0.90
C LEU A 18 -1.87 -13.89 -1.18
N LYS A 19 -0.94 -14.47 -0.42
CA LYS A 19 0.50 -14.29 -0.68
C LYS A 19 0.89 -14.75 -2.08
N ALA A 20 0.40 -15.91 -2.52
CA ALA A 20 0.65 -16.41 -3.87
C ALA A 20 0.01 -15.51 -4.96
N GLU A 21 -1.19 -14.99 -4.71
CA GLU A 21 -1.86 -14.09 -5.64
C GLU A 21 -1.19 -12.70 -5.74
N LEU A 22 -0.67 -12.16 -4.62
CA LEU A 22 0.06 -10.89 -4.56
C LEU A 22 1.39 -10.94 -5.34
N ASN A 23 2.01 -12.12 -5.43
CA ASN A 23 3.24 -12.33 -6.20
C ASN A 23 2.98 -12.85 -7.61
N ASN A 24 1.72 -12.84 -8.08
CA ASN A 24 1.40 -13.35 -9.41
C ASN A 24 1.92 -12.42 -10.51
N GLU A 25 2.44 -12.99 -11.59
CA GLU A 25 2.93 -12.22 -12.75
C GLU A 25 1.84 -11.32 -13.35
N LYS A 26 0.58 -11.82 -13.37
CA LYS A 26 -0.56 -11.09 -13.94
C LYS A 26 -0.96 -9.90 -13.04
N LYS A 27 -0.84 -8.68 -13.58
CA LYS A 27 -1.21 -7.43 -12.88
C LYS A 27 -2.65 -7.45 -12.34
N GLU A 28 -3.62 -7.98 -13.10
CA GLU A 28 -5.01 -8.08 -12.67
C GLU A 28 -5.19 -9.00 -11.45
N LYS A 29 -4.44 -10.10 -11.36
CA LYS A 29 -4.50 -10.98 -10.19
C LYS A 29 -3.96 -10.29 -8.94
N ARG A 30 -2.86 -9.54 -9.07
CA ARG A 30 -2.32 -8.72 -7.96
C ARG A 30 -3.31 -7.66 -7.51
N LYS A 31 -4.01 -7.02 -8.44
CA LYS A 31 -5.04 -6.03 -8.13
C LYS A 31 -6.18 -6.63 -7.31
N GLU A 32 -6.73 -7.75 -7.76
CA GLU A 32 -7.80 -8.45 -7.03
C GLU A 32 -7.30 -8.97 -5.67
N ALA A 33 -6.04 -9.42 -5.58
CA ALA A 33 -5.43 -9.86 -4.33
C ALA A 33 -5.34 -8.72 -3.31
N VAL A 34 -4.85 -7.55 -3.69
CA VAL A 34 -4.80 -6.38 -2.79
C VAL A 34 -6.21 -5.98 -2.34
N LYS A 35 -7.23 -6.04 -3.21
CA LYS A 35 -8.62 -5.79 -2.82
C LYS A 35 -9.09 -6.77 -1.73
N LYS A 36 -8.80 -8.06 -1.89
CA LYS A 36 -9.11 -9.07 -0.86
C LYS A 36 -8.37 -8.79 0.45
N VAL A 37 -7.10 -8.36 0.40
CA VAL A 37 -6.32 -7.98 1.60
C VAL A 37 -6.97 -6.81 2.32
N ILE A 38 -7.40 -5.77 1.59
CA ILE A 38 -8.08 -4.61 2.20
C ILE A 38 -9.44 -5.02 2.79
N ALA A 39 -10.19 -5.88 2.12
CA ALA A 39 -11.46 -6.38 2.66
C ALA A 39 -11.23 -7.19 3.95
N ALA A 40 -10.22 -8.07 3.97
CA ALA A 40 -9.83 -8.83 5.15
C ALA A 40 -9.40 -7.91 6.32
N MET A 41 -8.58 -6.89 6.03
CA MET A 41 -8.21 -5.85 6.99
C MET A 41 -9.43 -5.10 7.54
N THR A 42 -10.39 -4.77 6.67
CA THR A 42 -11.62 -4.04 7.03
C THR A 42 -12.51 -4.84 7.98
N VAL A 43 -12.56 -6.17 7.85
CA VAL A 43 -13.31 -7.05 8.77
C VAL A 43 -12.49 -7.45 10.01
N GLY A 44 -11.32 -6.82 10.24
CA GLY A 44 -10.52 -7.00 11.45
C GLY A 44 -9.58 -8.21 11.44
N LYS A 45 -9.33 -8.85 10.29
CA LYS A 45 -8.32 -9.90 10.20
C LYS A 45 -6.93 -9.31 10.21
N ASP A 46 -6.03 -9.95 10.96
CA ASP A 46 -4.61 -9.64 10.89
C ASP A 46 -4.03 -10.15 9.57
N VAL A 47 -3.66 -9.21 8.70
CA VAL A 47 -3.00 -9.45 7.43
C VAL A 47 -1.60 -8.82 7.41
N SER A 48 -1.03 -8.52 8.57
CA SER A 48 0.29 -7.92 8.72
C SER A 48 1.42 -8.80 8.17
N SER A 49 1.23 -10.11 8.08
CA SER A 49 2.20 -11.04 7.49
C SER A 49 2.37 -10.88 5.97
N LEU A 50 1.47 -10.16 5.30
CA LEU A 50 1.50 -9.90 3.85
C LEU A 50 2.23 -8.60 3.50
N PHE A 51 2.83 -7.90 4.48
CA PHE A 51 3.40 -6.58 4.27
C PHE A 51 4.42 -6.52 3.13
N PRO A 52 5.43 -7.41 3.04
CA PRO A 52 6.40 -7.36 1.95
C PRO A 52 5.74 -7.58 0.58
N ASP A 53 4.76 -8.48 0.52
CA ASP A 53 4.04 -8.83 -0.70
C ASP A 53 3.15 -7.67 -1.19
N VAL A 54 2.52 -6.93 -0.27
CA VAL A 54 1.72 -5.74 -0.58
C VAL A 54 2.61 -4.57 -1.00
N VAL A 55 3.75 -4.35 -0.35
CA VAL A 55 4.73 -3.31 -0.75
C VAL A 55 5.23 -3.52 -2.17
N ASN A 56 5.48 -4.78 -2.57
CA ASN A 56 5.88 -5.10 -3.94
C ASN A 56 4.83 -4.68 -4.99
N CYS A 57 3.56 -4.54 -4.60
CA CYS A 57 2.49 -4.07 -5.47
C CYS A 57 2.40 -2.52 -5.58
N MET A 58 3.22 -1.77 -4.82
CA MET A 58 3.21 -0.30 -4.79
C MET A 58 3.69 0.35 -6.10
N GLN A 59 4.63 -0.32 -6.78
CA GLN A 59 5.14 0.10 -8.08
C GLN A 59 4.17 -0.31 -9.19
N THR A 60 3.13 0.49 -9.37
CA THR A 60 2.08 0.26 -10.35
C THR A 60 1.59 1.55 -10.96
N ASP A 61 1.25 1.49 -12.25
CA ASP A 61 0.62 2.60 -12.99
C ASP A 61 -0.89 2.71 -12.69
N ASN A 62 -1.46 1.69 -12.03
CA ASN A 62 -2.87 1.67 -11.68
C ASN A 62 -3.11 2.47 -10.38
N LEU A 63 -3.70 3.66 -10.52
CA LEU A 63 -3.97 4.56 -9.40
C LEU A 63 -4.89 3.96 -8.32
N GLU A 64 -5.86 3.14 -8.71
CA GLU A 64 -6.76 2.45 -7.76
C GLU A 64 -5.96 1.48 -6.90
N LEU A 65 -5.09 0.67 -7.51
CA LEU A 65 -4.23 -0.27 -6.78
C LEU A 65 -3.26 0.48 -5.86
N LYS A 66 -2.64 1.56 -6.34
CA LYS A 66 -1.73 2.39 -5.55
C LYS A 66 -2.41 2.94 -4.29
N LYS A 67 -3.65 3.46 -4.41
CA LYS A 67 -4.45 3.93 -3.26
C LYS A 67 -4.73 2.83 -2.23
N LEU A 68 -5.01 1.60 -2.67
CA LEU A 68 -5.24 0.47 -1.78
C LEU A 68 -3.96 0.07 -1.04
N VAL A 69 -2.82 0.01 -1.73
CA VAL A 69 -1.52 -0.26 -1.10
C VAL A 69 -1.18 0.83 -0.07
N TYR A 70 -1.41 2.10 -0.40
CA TYR A 70 -1.21 3.21 0.53
C TYR A 70 -2.09 3.12 1.78
N LEU A 71 -3.37 2.74 1.61
CA LEU A 71 -4.28 2.49 2.73
C LEU A 71 -3.75 1.39 3.66
N TYR A 72 -3.27 0.29 3.09
CA TYR A 72 -2.65 -0.79 3.85
C TYR A 72 -1.43 -0.30 4.66
N LEU A 73 -0.54 0.46 4.02
CA LEU A 73 0.66 1.00 4.66
C LEU A 73 0.34 1.95 5.80
N MET A 74 -0.63 2.85 5.63
CA MET A 74 -1.08 3.74 6.71
C MET A 74 -1.59 2.97 7.93
N ASN A 75 -2.21 1.80 7.72
CA ASN A 75 -2.72 0.97 8.81
C ASN A 75 -1.62 0.16 9.52
N TYR A 76 -0.69 -0.43 8.77
CA TYR A 76 0.27 -1.40 9.33
C TYR A 76 1.70 -0.87 9.56
N ALA A 77 2.10 0.25 8.94
CA ALA A 77 3.49 0.73 9.01
C ALA A 77 3.95 1.03 10.45
N LYS A 78 3.05 1.52 11.32
CA LYS A 78 3.38 1.78 12.73
C LYS A 78 3.72 0.49 13.50
N SER A 79 3.03 -0.60 13.18
CA SER A 79 3.26 -1.91 13.81
C SER A 79 4.48 -2.64 13.23
N GLN A 80 4.95 -2.23 12.04
CA GLN A 80 6.07 -2.84 11.33
C GLN A 80 7.03 -1.76 10.76
N PRO A 81 7.69 -0.96 11.61
CA PRO A 81 8.51 0.17 11.18
C PRO A 81 9.72 -0.27 10.33
N ASP A 82 10.31 -1.43 10.64
CA ASP A 82 11.46 -1.96 9.90
C ASP A 82 11.11 -2.39 8.48
N MET A 83 9.90 -2.91 8.26
CA MET A 83 9.42 -3.24 6.90
C MET A 83 8.95 -2.01 6.15
N ALA A 84 8.46 -0.99 6.84
CA ALA A 84 7.97 0.25 6.23
C ALA A 84 9.07 0.98 5.43
N ILE A 85 10.35 0.75 5.75
CA ILE A 85 11.48 1.29 4.97
C ILE A 85 11.45 0.85 3.50
N MET A 86 10.89 -0.32 3.19
CA MET A 86 10.81 -0.85 1.82
C MET A 86 9.93 0.01 0.92
N ALA A 87 8.96 0.74 1.49
CA ALA A 87 8.05 1.61 0.76
C ALA A 87 8.64 3.01 0.48
N VAL A 88 9.68 3.42 1.21
CA VAL A 88 10.23 4.79 1.15
C VAL A 88 10.67 5.17 -0.26
N ASN A 89 11.44 4.32 -0.94
CA ASN A 89 11.94 4.64 -2.29
C ASN A 89 10.80 4.83 -3.29
N SER A 90 9.72 4.04 -3.16
CA SER A 90 8.54 4.18 -4.01
C SER A 90 7.74 5.44 -3.68
N PHE A 91 7.62 5.81 -2.40
CA PHE A 91 6.97 7.07 -2.02
C PHE A 91 7.74 8.29 -2.53
N VAL A 92 9.06 8.33 -2.36
CA VAL A 92 9.90 9.44 -2.84
C VAL A 92 9.77 9.59 -4.36
N LYS A 93 9.78 8.47 -5.09
CA LYS A 93 9.55 8.47 -6.55
C LYS A 93 8.15 8.99 -6.92
N ASP A 94 7.12 8.55 -6.19
CA ASP A 94 5.74 9.00 -6.42
C ASP A 94 5.56 10.50 -6.10
N CYS A 95 6.36 11.07 -5.19
CA CYS A 95 6.37 12.51 -4.91
C CYS A 95 6.98 13.35 -6.05
N GLU A 96 7.73 12.74 -6.96
CA GLU A 96 8.32 13.37 -8.15
C GLU A 96 7.57 12.99 -9.44
N ASP A 97 6.43 12.31 -9.34
CA ASP A 97 5.63 11.89 -10.49
C ASP A 97 5.13 13.11 -11.29
N PRO A 98 5.10 13.07 -12.63
CA PRO A 98 4.57 14.17 -13.44
C PRO A 98 3.10 14.49 -13.13
N ASN A 99 2.32 13.52 -12.64
CA ASN A 99 0.93 13.70 -12.27
C ASN A 99 0.80 14.34 -10.86
N PRO A 100 0.26 15.57 -10.74
CA PRO A 100 0.13 16.24 -9.44
C PRO A 100 -0.77 15.49 -8.45
N LEU A 101 -1.73 14.69 -8.94
CA LEU A 101 -2.58 13.87 -8.07
C LEU A 101 -1.80 12.74 -7.39
N ILE A 102 -0.80 12.16 -8.07
CA ILE A 102 0.06 11.13 -7.50
C ILE A 102 1.02 11.77 -6.49
N ARG A 103 1.63 12.92 -6.83
CA ARG A 103 2.49 13.68 -5.91
C ARG A 103 1.78 14.03 -4.60
N ALA A 104 0.63 14.69 -4.70
CA ALA A 104 -0.14 15.10 -3.53
C ALA A 104 -0.62 13.89 -2.71
N LEU A 105 -0.97 12.78 -3.38
CA LEU A 105 -1.34 11.54 -2.70
C LEU A 105 -0.17 10.94 -1.92
N ALA A 106 1.03 10.90 -2.49
CA ALA A 106 2.24 10.38 -1.85
C ALA A 106 2.64 11.21 -0.64
N VAL A 107 2.77 12.53 -0.79
CA VAL A 107 3.12 13.46 0.30
C VAL A 107 2.14 13.34 1.47
N ARG A 108 0.83 13.37 1.18
CA ARG A 108 -0.20 13.22 2.22
C ARG A 108 -0.10 11.87 2.93
N THR A 109 0.14 10.80 2.19
CA THR A 109 0.20 9.43 2.76
C THR A 109 1.42 9.27 3.65
N MET A 110 2.59 9.72 3.20
CA MET A 110 3.81 9.72 4.03
C MET A 110 3.59 10.50 5.33
N GLY A 111 2.92 11.67 5.27
CA GLY A 111 2.62 12.48 6.45
C GLY A 111 1.66 11.82 7.45
N CYS A 112 0.87 10.84 7.01
CA CYS A 112 0.02 10.03 7.90
C CYS A 112 0.78 8.89 8.59
N ILE A 113 1.92 8.46 8.05
CA ILE A 113 2.69 7.33 8.58
C ILE A 113 3.63 7.83 9.67
N ARG A 114 3.30 7.52 10.92
CA ARG A 114 4.08 7.91 12.11
C ARG A 114 5.26 6.96 12.35
N VAL A 115 6.19 6.93 11.39
CA VAL A 115 7.47 6.21 11.47
C VAL A 115 8.57 7.24 11.21
N ASP A 116 9.53 7.36 12.13
CA ASP A 116 10.55 8.42 12.08
C ASP A 116 11.31 8.44 10.76
N LYS A 117 11.78 7.28 10.30
CA LYS A 117 12.44 7.13 8.99
C LYS A 117 11.58 7.68 7.85
N ILE A 118 10.29 7.36 7.80
CA ILE A 118 9.40 7.86 6.73
C ILE A 118 9.26 9.38 6.81
N THR A 119 9.21 9.93 8.02
CA THR A 119 9.12 11.38 8.24
C THR A 119 10.39 12.09 7.79
N GLU A 120 11.57 11.54 8.08
CA GLU A 120 12.86 12.06 7.60
C GLU A 120 12.91 12.12 6.07
N TYR A 121 12.49 11.06 5.39
CA TYR A 121 12.46 11.00 3.92
C TYR A 121 11.35 11.86 3.30
N LEU A 122 10.34 12.28 4.06
CA LEU A 122 9.27 13.18 3.59
C LEU A 122 9.73 14.64 3.51
N CYS A 123 10.71 15.06 4.32
CA CYS A 123 11.08 16.48 4.45
C CYS A 123 11.42 17.14 3.10
N GLU A 124 12.24 16.48 2.28
CA GLU A 124 12.68 17.05 1.00
C GLU A 124 11.56 17.04 -0.06
N PRO A 125 10.84 15.92 -0.30
CA PRO A 125 9.65 15.93 -1.16
C PRO A 125 8.60 16.96 -0.76
N LEU A 126 8.31 17.09 0.55
CA LEU A 126 7.37 18.08 1.06
C LEU A 126 7.83 19.52 0.73
N ARG A 127 9.13 19.82 0.94
CA ARG A 127 9.70 21.14 0.63
C ARG A 127 9.58 21.49 -0.86
N LYS A 128 9.76 20.50 -1.75
CA LYS A 128 9.55 20.66 -3.20
C LYS A 128 8.08 20.91 -3.52
N CYS A 129 7.16 20.10 -2.98
CA CYS A 129 5.72 20.24 -3.23
C CYS A 129 5.12 21.54 -2.67
N LEU A 130 5.74 22.18 -1.69
CA LEU A 130 5.33 23.52 -1.22
C LEU A 130 5.61 24.65 -2.23
N LYS A 131 6.36 24.36 -3.30
CA LYS A 131 6.73 25.32 -4.37
C LYS A 131 6.20 24.91 -5.74
N ASP A 132 5.35 23.88 -5.80
CA ASP A 132 4.73 23.33 -7.03
C ASP A 132 3.67 24.30 -7.59
#